data_AF-A0A212DEL2-F1
#
_entry.id   AF-A0A212DEL2-F1
#
_cell.length_a   1.000
_cell.length_b   1.000
_cell.length_c   1.000
_cell.angle_alpha   90.00
_cell.angle_beta   90.00
_cell.angle_gamma   90.00
#
_symmetry.space_group_name_H-M   'P 1'
#
loop_
_entity.id
_entity.type
_entity.pdbx_description
1 polymer ?
#
loop_
_entity_poly.entity_id
_entity_poly.type
_entity_poly.pdbx_seq_one_letter_code
_entity_poly.pdbx_strand_id
1 'polypeptide(L)' 'GAHDDRNKSRPVVITCVRPGGPADREGTIKPGDRLLSVDGIRLLGTTHAEAMSILKQCGQEATLLIEYDVSVMGMSET' A
#
# COMPACT_ATOMS: atom_id res chain seq x y z
N GLY A 1 -2.68 -4.40 30.95
CA GLY A 1 -3.35 -3.44 30.06
C GLY A 1 -3.00 -3.77 28.63
N ALA A 2 -3.98 -4.17 27.83
CA ALA A 2 -3.87 -4.27 26.38
C ALA A 2 -5.30 -4.08 25.86
N HIS A 3 -5.74 -2.83 25.91
CA HIS A 3 -7.09 -2.44 25.53
C HIS A 3 -7.21 -2.58 24.01
N ASP A 4 -8.02 -3.53 23.57
CA ASP A 4 -8.89 -3.51 22.39
C ASP A 4 -8.55 -2.45 21.31
N ASP A 5 -7.66 -2.80 20.36
CA ASP A 5 -7.50 -2.08 19.10
C ASP A 5 -8.18 -2.83 17.93
N ARG A 6 -9.11 -3.74 18.23
CA ARG A 6 -9.87 -4.53 17.24
C ARG A 6 -10.78 -3.67 16.35
N ASN A 7 -10.94 -2.39 16.68
CA ASN A 7 -11.70 -1.39 15.92
C ASN A 7 -10.83 -0.32 15.21
N LYS A 8 -9.50 -0.49 15.16
CA LYS A 8 -8.57 0.47 14.51
C LYS A 8 -7.74 -0.16 13.39
N SER A 9 -8.31 -1.07 12.61
CA SER A 9 -7.69 -1.51 11.36
C SER A 9 -7.78 -0.39 10.32
N ARG A 10 -6.97 0.66 10.52
CA ARG A 10 -6.83 1.75 9.55
C ARG A 10 -6.20 1.18 8.28
N PRO A 11 -6.66 1.60 7.10
CA PRO A 11 -6.08 1.14 5.84
C PRO A 11 -4.58 1.48 5.79
N VAL A 12 -3.80 0.59 5.19
CA VAL A 12 -2.37 0.81 4.98
C VAL A 12 -2.22 1.77 3.82
N VAL A 13 -1.68 2.97 4.08
CA VAL A 13 -1.50 4.02 3.07
C VAL A 13 -0.01 4.17 2.78
N ILE A 14 0.32 4.31 1.50
CA ILE A 14 1.67 4.56 1.03
C ILE A 14 1.97 6.02 1.28
N THR A 15 2.89 6.29 2.21
CA THR A 15 3.26 7.66 2.58
C THR A 15 4.46 8.18 1.79
N CYS A 16 5.35 7.28 1.40
CA CYS A 16 6.57 7.62 0.67
C CYS A 16 7.05 6.41 -0.14
N VAL A 17 7.57 6.69 -1.33
CA VAL A 17 8.22 5.70 -2.19
C VAL A 17 9.72 6.00 -2.20
N ARG A 18 10.54 4.97 -1.99
CA ARG A 18 11.99 5.15 -1.98
C ARG A 18 12.50 5.43 -3.41
N PRO A 19 13.23 6.55 -3.64
CA PRO A 19 13.76 6.89 -4.96
C PRO A 19 14.78 5.84 -5.40
N GLY A 20 14.66 5.37 -6.65
CA GLY A 20 15.47 4.28 -7.20
C GLY A 20 15.10 2.87 -6.68
N GLY A 21 14.11 2.76 -5.79
CA GLY A 21 13.56 1.49 -5.32
C GLY A 21 12.64 0.82 -6.35
N PRO A 22 12.21 -0.43 -6.11
CA PRO A 22 11.37 -1.17 -7.06
C PRO A 22 10.04 -0.45 -7.35
N ALA A 23 9.38 0.08 -6.32
CA ALA A 23 8.12 0.83 -6.47
C ALA A 23 8.29 2.16 -7.23
N ASP A 24 9.44 2.83 -7.10
CA ASP A 24 9.75 4.05 -7.86
C ASP A 24 10.04 3.73 -9.33
N ARG A 25 10.80 2.65 -9.57
CA ARG A 25 11.11 2.16 -10.92
C ARG A 25 9.89 1.65 -11.67
N GLU A 26 8.94 1.04 -10.96
CA GLU A 26 7.65 0.65 -11.51
C GLU A 26 6.79 1.89 -11.86
N GLY A 27 6.92 2.97 -11.08
CA GLY A 27 6.28 4.25 -11.36
C GLY A 27 4.76 4.30 -11.15
N THR A 28 4.11 3.14 -11.03
CA THR A 28 2.67 2.98 -10.78
C THR A 28 2.29 3.39 -9.37
N ILE A 29 3.13 3.05 -8.39
CA ILE A 29 2.87 3.33 -6.98
C ILE A 29 3.26 4.77 -6.64
N LYS A 30 2.36 5.49 -6.01
CA LYS A 30 2.56 6.88 -5.57
C LYS A 30 2.22 7.05 -4.08
N PRO A 31 2.86 8.04 -3.42
CA PRO A 31 2.43 8.44 -2.09
C PRO A 31 0.99 8.96 -2.16
N GLY A 32 0.13 8.43 -1.30
CA GLY A 32 -1.32 8.65 -1.30
C GLY A 32 -2.13 7.38 -1.60
N ASP A 33 -1.53 6.41 -2.28
CA ASP A 33 -2.21 5.16 -2.65
C ASP A 33 -2.49 4.30 -1.42
N ARG A 34 -3.60 3.56 -1.44
CA ARG A 34 -3.99 2.62 -0.39
C ARG A 34 -3.60 1.21 -0.79
N LEU A 35 -2.88 0.52 0.09
CA LEU A 35 -2.53 -0.88 -0.09
C LEU A 35 -3.66 -1.78 0.44
N LEU A 36 -4.27 -2.53 -0.48
CA LEU A 36 -5.37 -3.45 -0.20
C LEU A 36 -4.87 -4.85 0.12
N SER A 37 -3.91 -5.35 -0.66
CA SER A 37 -3.35 -6.71 -0.52
C SER A 37 -1.89 -6.78 -0.92
N VAL A 38 -1.19 -7.76 -0.36
CA VAL A 38 0.22 -8.08 -0.64
C VAL A 38 0.32 -9.57 -0.93
N ASP A 39 0.81 -9.93 -2.11
CA ASP A 39 0.97 -11.32 -2.56
C ASP A 39 -0.33 -12.14 -2.46
N GLY A 40 -1.48 -11.49 -2.71
CA GLY A 40 -2.81 -12.09 -2.55
C GLY A 40 -3.36 -12.09 -1.12
N ILE A 41 -2.57 -11.68 -0.12
CA ILE A 41 -3.00 -11.57 1.28
C ILE A 41 -3.64 -10.20 1.49
N ARG A 42 -4.93 -10.19 1.84
CA ARG A 42 -5.67 -8.95 2.12
C ARG A 42 -5.20 -8.33 3.43
N LEU A 43 -4.90 -7.03 3.40
CA LEU A 43 -4.54 -6.25 4.57
C LEU A 43 -5.77 -5.70 5.33
N LEU A 44 -6.97 -5.87 4.78
CA LEU A 44 -8.21 -5.45 5.42
C LEU A 44 -8.39 -6.15 6.77
N GLY A 45 -8.48 -5.38 7.86
CA GLY A 45 -8.62 -5.92 9.21
C GLY A 45 -7.29 -6.26 9.89
N THR A 46 -6.17 -6.29 9.15
CA THR A 46 -4.84 -6.52 9.74
C THR A 46 -4.33 -5.28 10.46
N THR A 47 -3.47 -5.50 11.47
CA THR A 47 -2.77 -4.40 12.13
C THR A 47 -1.57 -3.96 11.29
N HIS A 48 -1.08 -2.75 11.53
CA HIS A 48 0.13 -2.26 10.86
C HIS A 48 1.34 -3.20 11.03
N ALA A 49 1.48 -3.82 12.21
CA ALA A 49 2.55 -4.78 12.48
C ALA A 49 2.42 -6.03 11.61
N GLU A 50 1.21 -6.59 11.51
CA GLU A 50 0.91 -7.75 10.66
C GLU A 50 1.18 -7.43 9.18
N ALA A 51 0.70 -6.28 8.69
CA ALA A 51 0.94 -5.84 7.32
C ALA A 51 2.43 -5.70 7.01
N MET A 52 3.22 -5.14 7.94
CA MET A 52 4.67 -5.09 7.82
C MET A 52 5.32 -6.48 7.85
N SER A 53 4.80 -7.41 8.64
CA SER A 53 5.31 -8.78 8.67
C SER A 53 5.08 -9.47 7.34
N ILE A 54 3.89 -9.34 6.76
CA ILE A 54 3.55 -9.87 5.43
C ILE A 54 4.48 -9.28 4.37
N LEU A 55 4.65 -7.95 4.35
CA LEU A 55 5.56 -7.26 3.43
C LEU A 55 7.02 -7.72 3.57
N LYS A 56 7.47 -8.05 4.79
CA LYS A 56 8.82 -8.59 5.05
C LYS A 56 8.97 -10.06 4.68
N GLN A 57 7.88 -10.82 4.67
CA GLN A 57 7.86 -12.22 4.24
C GLN A 57 7.89 -12.33 2.71
N CYS A 58 7.46 -11.31 1.98
CA CYS A 58 7.68 -11.23 0.55
C CYS A 58 9.18 -11.28 0.23
N GLY A 59 9.52 -12.10 -0.76
CA GLY A 59 10.91 -12.33 -1.18
C GLY A 59 11.41 -11.24 -2.12
N GLN A 60 11.95 -11.66 -3.26
CA GLN A 60 12.49 -10.74 -4.27
C GLN A 60 11.38 -10.02 -5.07
N GLU A 61 10.20 -10.61 -5.12
CA GLU A 61 9.03 -10.15 -5.87
C GLU A 61 7.80 -10.17 -4.96
N ALA A 62 6.91 -9.19 -5.12
CA ALA A 62 5.66 -9.09 -4.37
C ALA A 62 4.59 -8.49 -5.28
N THR A 63 3.42 -9.12 -5.33
CA THR A 63 2.28 -8.55 -6.07
C THR A 63 1.46 -7.66 -5.14
N LEU A 64 1.42 -6.35 -5.39
CA LEU A 64 0.69 -5.40 -4.57
C LEU A 64 -0.64 -5.05 -5.24
N LEU A 65 -1.74 -5.13 -4.48
CA LEU A 65 -3.02 -4.59 -4.91
C LEU A 65 -3.22 -3.25 -4.24
N ILE A 66 -3.27 -2.18 -5.04
CA ILE A 66 -3.45 -0.81 -4.56
C ILE A 66 -4.76 -0.20 -5.08
N GLU A 67 -5.34 0.69 -4.29
CA GLU A 67 -6.40 1.61 -4.67
C GLU A 67 -5.80 3.02 -4.73
N TYR A 68 -5.94 3.68 -5.87
CA TYR A 68 -5.51 5.04 -6.10
C TYR A 68 -6.69 5.89 -6.56
N ASP A 69 -6.69 7.18 -6.22
CA ASP A 69 -7.68 8.11 -6.73
C ASP A 69 -7.31 8.49 -8.17
N VAL A 70 -8.20 8.20 -9.12
CA VAL A 70 -8.03 8.65 -10.50
C VAL A 70 -8.44 10.12 -10.56
N SER A 71 -7.49 11.00 -10.25
CA SER A 71 -7.60 12.38 -10.66
C SER A 71 -7.46 12.41 -12.19
N VAL A 72 -8.56 12.65 -12.90
CA VAL A 72 -8.55 12.87 -14.36
C VAL A 72 -7.72 14.14 -14.62
N MET A 73 -6.41 13.98 -14.77
CA MET A 73 -5.52 15.01 -15.30
C MET A 73 -5.31 14.70 -16.78
N GLY A 74 -6.26 15.16 -17.57
CA GLY A 74 -6.26 15.15 -19.02
C GLY A 74 -7.65 15.61 -19.44
N MET A 75 -7.84 16.82 -19.94
CA MET A 75 -7.13 17.35 -21.09
C MET A 75 -6.60 18.76 -20.85
N SER A 76 -5.29 18.98 -21.02
CA SER A 76 -4.85 20.25 -21.60
C SER A 76 -5.24 20.19 -23.08
N GLU A 77 -6.41 20.75 -23.41
CA GLU A 77 -6.79 21.07 -24.78
C GLU A 77 -5.71 21.96 -25.40
N THR A 78 -5.24 21.55 -26.58
CA THR A 78 -4.22 22.21 -27.41
C THR A 78 -4.71 23.55 -27.95
#